data_AF-A0A842RST1-F1
#
_entry.id   AF-A0A842RST1-F1
#
_cell.length_a   1.000
_cell.length_b   1.000
_cell.length_c   1.000
_cell.angle_alpha   90.00
_cell.angle_beta   90.00
_cell.angle_gamma   90.00
#
_symmetry.space_group_name_H-M   'P 1'
#
loop_
_entity.id
_entity.type
_entity.pdbx_description
1 polymer ?
#
loop_
_entity_poly.entity_id
_entity_poly.type
_entity_poly.pdbx_seq_one_letter_code
_entity_poly.pdbx_strand_id
1 'polypeptide(L)' 'MRRSWKSFVEKLSILVRFLHKDEFNEEFDQEDAEFPSAYLKDEQEMNLFILKETMDSVYCVEELKDVVYEMLIKFVL' A
#
# COMPACT_ATOMS: atom_id res chain seq x y z
N MET A 1 -14.36 -1.12 -5.76
CA MET A 1 -13.70 -0.56 -4.56
C MET A 1 -14.76 -0.02 -3.59
N ARG A 2 -14.65 -0.28 -2.27
CA ARG A 2 -15.61 0.22 -1.27
C ARG A 2 -15.55 1.75 -1.19
N ARG A 3 -16.71 2.44 -1.12
CA ARG A 3 -16.78 3.92 -1.07
C ARG A 3 -15.92 4.53 0.05
N SER A 4 -15.99 3.91 1.24
CA SER A 4 -15.22 4.32 2.43
C SER A 4 -13.70 4.29 2.20
N TRP A 5 -13.19 3.34 1.42
CA TRP A 5 -11.76 3.21 1.11
C TRP A 5 -11.34 4.23 0.04
N LYS A 6 -12.14 4.38 -1.02
CA LYS A 6 -11.88 5.37 -2.08
C LYS A 6 -11.76 6.79 -1.51
N SER A 7 -12.71 7.23 -0.69
CA SER A 7 -12.66 8.57 -0.08
C SER A 7 -11.52 8.76 0.93
N PHE A 8 -10.93 7.68 1.44
CA PHE A 8 -9.73 7.75 2.28
C PHE A 8 -8.49 7.99 1.42
N VAL A 9 -8.30 7.17 0.40
CA VAL A 9 -7.16 7.26 -0.54
C VAL A 9 -7.12 8.63 -1.24
N GLU A 10 -8.27 9.15 -1.68
CA GLU A 10 -8.37 10.47 -2.33
C GLU A 10 -7.98 11.64 -1.42
N LYS A 11 -7.95 11.44 -0.09
CA LYS A 11 -7.55 12.47 0.88
C LYS A 11 -6.08 12.38 1.26
N LEU A 12 -5.38 11.32 0.87
CA LEU A 12 -3.94 11.21 1.11
C LEU A 12 -3.21 12.24 0.26
N SER A 13 -2.16 12.85 0.81
CA SER A 13 -1.30 13.79 0.10
C SER A 13 -0.34 13.11 -0.88
N ILE A 14 -0.38 11.78 -0.95
CA ILE A 14 0.45 10.95 -1.83
C ILE A 14 -0.37 10.36 -2.97
N LEU A 15 0.28 10.16 -4.12
CA LEU A 15 -0.34 9.45 -5.24
C LEU A 15 -0.46 7.96 -4.88
N VAL A 16 -1.66 7.40 -5.04
CA VAL A 16 -1.92 5.99 -4.80
C VAL A 16 -2.35 5.31 -6.08
N ARG A 17 -1.73 4.17 -6.38
CA ARG A 17 -2.06 3.31 -7.52
C ARG A 17 -2.36 1.90 -7.01
N PHE A 18 -3.32 1.25 -7.66
CA PHE A 18 -3.63 -0.16 -7.43
C PHE A 18 -3.19 -0.90 -8.69
N LEU A 19 -2.26 -1.83 -8.51
CA LEU A 19 -1.71 -2.64 -9.58
C LEU A 19 -2.06 -4.09 -9.32
N HIS A 20 -2.38 -4.81 -10.38
CA HIS A 20 -2.37 -6.26 -10.35
C HIS A 20 -0.92 -6.78 -10.30
N LYS A 21 -0.75 -8.05 -9.93
CA LYS A 21 0.57 -8.67 -9.74
C LYS A 21 1.44 -8.57 -11.01
N ASP A 22 0.86 -8.84 -12.15
CA ASP A 22 1.48 -8.73 -13.48
C ASP A 22 1.92 -7.29 -13.77
N GLU A 23 1.03 -6.31 -13.59
CA GLU A 23 1.35 -4.89 -13.80
C GLU A 23 2.48 -4.41 -12.87
N PHE A 24 2.49 -4.88 -11.62
CA PHE A 24 3.55 -4.53 -10.66
C PHE A 24 4.90 -5.11 -11.06
N ASN A 25 4.93 -6.38 -11.44
CA ASN A 25 6.16 -7.06 -11.85
C ASN A 25 6.72 -6.46 -13.16
N GLU A 26 5.86 -6.11 -14.12
CA GLU A 26 6.28 -5.46 -15.37
C GLU A 26 6.90 -4.07 -15.14
N GLU A 27 6.37 -3.29 -14.19
CA GLU A 27 6.84 -1.92 -13.94
C GLU A 27 8.06 -1.84 -13.00
N PHE A 28 8.15 -2.73 -12.02
CA PHE A 28 9.12 -2.62 -10.92
C PHE A 28 10.11 -3.80 -10.81
N ASP A 29 9.98 -4.83 -11.67
CA ASP A 29 10.88 -6.00 -11.73
C ASP A 29 11.15 -6.69 -10.37
N GLN A 30 10.12 -6.74 -9.53
CA GLN A 30 10.21 -7.29 -8.17
C GLN A 30 9.67 -8.74 -8.12
N GLU A 31 10.52 -9.72 -8.42
CA GLU A 31 10.11 -11.13 -8.51
C GLU A 31 9.70 -11.74 -7.16
N ASP A 32 10.29 -11.28 -6.05
CA ASP A 32 10.06 -11.80 -4.69
C ASP A 32 8.91 -11.10 -3.94
N ALA A 33 8.14 -10.23 -4.61
CA ALA A 33 7.04 -9.53 -3.98
C ALA A 33 5.92 -10.50 -3.57
N GLU A 34 5.56 -10.47 -2.28
CA GLU A 34 4.40 -11.17 -1.75
C GLU A 34 3.14 -10.30 -1.82
N PHE A 35 2.01 -10.88 -2.22
CA PHE A 35 0.74 -10.17 -2.37
C PHE A 35 -0.35 -10.79 -1.49
N PRO A 36 -1.30 -9.99 -0.94
CA PRO A 36 -1.40 -8.52 -1.07
C PRO A 36 -0.32 -7.77 -0.30
N SER A 37 0.24 -6.69 -0.86
CA SER A 37 1.20 -5.81 -0.18
C SER A 37 1.07 -4.38 -0.69
N ALA A 38 1.70 -3.44 0.02
CA ALA A 38 1.82 -2.06 -0.43
C ALA A 38 3.29 -1.63 -0.40
N TYR A 39 3.65 -0.80 -1.37
CA TYR A 39 4.99 -0.20 -1.48
C TYR A 39 4.85 1.32 -1.50
N LEU A 40 5.86 1.99 -0.95
CA LEU A 40 6.01 3.43 -1.03
C LEU A 40 7.20 3.73 -1.94
N LYS A 41 6.95 4.45 -3.02
CA LYS A 41 7.98 4.91 -3.92
C LYS A 41 8.53 6.24 -3.43
N ASP A 42 9.82 6.28 -3.07
CA ASP A 42 10.56 7.54 -2.97
C ASP A 42 11.20 7.87 -4.33
N GLU A 43 12.01 8.93 -4.42
CA GLU A 43 12.54 9.45 -5.69
C GLU A 43 13.17 8.37 -6.59
N GLN A 44 13.71 7.29 -6.03
CA GLN A 44 14.36 6.23 -6.81
C GLN A 44 14.03 4.80 -6.35
N GLU A 45 13.55 4.59 -5.12
CA GLU A 45 13.41 3.25 -4.55
C GLU A 45 11.95 2.89 -4.19
N MET A 46 11.63 1.62 -4.39
CA MET A 46 10.37 1.00 -3.97
C MET A 46 10.57 0.36 -2.60
N ASN A 47 10.12 1.04 -1.55
CA ASN A 47 10.23 0.55 -0.19
C ASN A 47 8.97 -0.24 0.19
N LEU A 48 9.16 -1.44 0.74
CA LEU A 48 8.04 -2.22 1.24
C LEU A 48 7.37 -1.48 2.40
N PHE A 49 6.12 -1.10 2.19
CA PHE A 49 5.37 -0.24 3.09
C PHE A 49 4.43 -1.04 3.98
N ILE A 50 3.75 -2.05 3.43
CA ILE A 50 2.93 -2.98 4.20
C ILE A 50 3.13 -4.39 3.64
N LEU A 51 3.62 -5.28 4.50
CA LEU A 51 3.83 -6.69 4.22
C LEU A 51 2.50 -7.44 4.09
N LYS A 52 2.56 -8.57 3.37
CA LYS A 52 1.44 -9.49 3.23
C LYS A 52 0.88 -9.96 4.57
N GLU A 53 1.74 -10.33 5.51
CA GLU A 53 1.29 -10.77 6.84
C GLU A 53 0.44 -9.71 7.54
N THR A 54 0.81 -8.43 7.42
CA THR A 54 0.03 -7.32 7.96
C THR A 54 -1.29 -7.16 7.22
N MET A 55 -1.28 -7.20 5.89
CA MET A 55 -2.51 -7.12 5.08
C MET A 55 -3.49 -8.25 5.40
N ASP A 56 -2.99 -9.48 5.53
CA ASP A 56 -3.79 -10.68 5.83
C ASP A 56 -4.30 -10.68 7.28
N SER A 57 -3.66 -9.93 8.18
CA SER A 57 -4.09 -9.80 9.59
C SER A 57 -5.26 -8.82 9.79
N VAL A 58 -5.58 -8.01 8.79
CA VAL A 58 -6.61 -6.97 8.87
C VAL A 58 -7.99 -7.55 8.51
N TYR A 59 -8.97 -7.38 9.39
CA TYR A 59 -10.30 -7.96 9.23
C TYR A 59 -11.30 -7.05 8.52
N CYS A 60 -11.06 -5.73 8.53
CA CYS A 60 -11.96 -4.75 7.94
C CYS A 60 -11.25 -3.54 7.32
N VAL A 61 -12.01 -2.74 6.56
CA VAL A 61 -11.46 -1.59 5.84
C VAL A 61 -11.02 -0.48 6.81
N GLU A 62 -11.67 -0.40 7.96
CA GLU A 62 -11.38 0.57 9.00
C GLU A 62 -10.00 0.29 9.62
N GLU A 63 -9.73 -0.95 10.01
CA GLU A 63 -8.41 -1.40 10.45
C GLU A 63 -7.32 -1.19 9.37
N LEU A 64 -7.64 -1.43 8.09
CA LEU A 64 -6.68 -1.19 7.02
C LEU A 64 -6.26 0.28 6.93
N LYS A 65 -7.21 1.20 7.13
CA LYS A 65 -6.91 2.64 7.13
C LYS A 65 -6.01 3.01 8.30
N ASP A 66 -6.24 2.41 9.46
CA ASP A 66 -5.42 2.64 10.65
C ASP A 66 -3.98 2.18 10.39
N VAL A 67 -3.79 0.97 9.83
CA VAL A 67 -2.47 0.48 9.41
C VAL A 67 -1.79 1.43 8.43
N VAL A 68 -2.50 1.88 7.39
CA VAL A 68 -1.93 2.84 6.41
C VAL A 68 -1.52 4.13 7.09
N TYR A 69 -2.37 4.70 7.96
CA TYR A 69 -2.04 5.94 8.67
C TYR A 69 -0.83 5.77 9.58
N GLU A 70 -0.77 4.71 10.38
CA GLU A 70 0.36 4.43 11.26
C GLU A 70 1.67 4.30 10.48
N MET A 71 1.63 3.60 9.34
CA MET A 71 2.81 3.44 8.50
C MET A 71 3.21 4.77 7.83
N LEU A 72 2.26 5.59 7.38
CA LEU A 72 2.57 6.91 6.82
C LEU A 72 3.24 7.82 7.86
N ILE A 73 2.78 7.79 9.11
CA ILE A 73 3.39 8.55 10.20
C ILE A 73 4.85 8.10 10.42
N LYS A 74 5.11 6.78 10.40
CA LYS A 74 6.46 6.22 10.61
C LYS A 74 7.44 6.49 9.45
N PHE A 75 6.95 6.68 8.24
CA PHE A 75 7.79 6.92 7.05
C PHE A 75 8.03 8.41 6.78
N VAL A 76 7.18 9.31 7.31
CA VAL A 76 7.25 10.76 7.07
C VAL A 76 7.91 11.52 8.24
N LEU A 77 8.08 10.89 9.41
CA LEU A 77 8.78 11.41 10.60
C LEU A 77 10.07 10.64 10.88
#